data_AF-A0AB32WLJ5-F1
#
_entry.id   AF-A0AB32WLJ5-F1
#
_cell.length_a   1.000
_cell.length_b   1.000
_cell.length_c   1.000
_cell.angle_alpha   90.00
_cell.angle_beta   90.00
_cell.angle_gamma   90.00
#
_symmetry.space_group_name_H-M   'P 1'
#
loop_
_entity.id
_entity.type
_entity.pdbx_description
1 polymer ?
#
loop_
_entity_poly.entity_id
_entity_poly.type
_entity_poly.pdbx_seq_one_letter_code
_entity_poly.pdbx_strand_id
1 'polypeptide(L)'
;MPEEDVLDEALNFSTKHLLVLRKKMDGNKAEQIQQSLEYPLHWRMPWTEARDFIAIYQYDAKMNSVLLELAKLNFNIMQSVYLKELQELVEWWEDLNYKERLPFARDRLLECYF
;
A
#
# COMPACT_ATOMS: atom_id res chain seq x y z
N MET A 1 1.15 -24.77 0.94
CA MET A 1 0.29 -25.87 1.46
C MET A 1 1.08 -27.17 1.37
N PRO A 2 0.70 -28.29 2.01
CA PRO A 2 1.30 -29.57 1.67
C PRO A 2 1.16 -29.78 0.14
N GLU A 3 2.25 -30.18 -0.53
CA GLU A 3 2.31 -30.54 -1.97
C GLU A 3 2.42 -29.39 -3.00
N GLU A 4 3.04 -28.25 -2.65
CA GLU A 4 3.30 -27.14 -3.58
C GLU A 4 4.79 -26.98 -3.98
N ASP A 5 5.55 -28.07 -4.10
CA ASP A 5 7.00 -28.05 -4.40
C ASP A 5 7.35 -27.20 -5.64
N VAL A 6 6.48 -27.21 -6.65
CA VAL A 6 6.64 -26.42 -7.88
C VAL A 6 6.54 -24.91 -7.60
N LEU A 7 5.68 -24.48 -6.68
CA LEU A 7 5.55 -23.07 -6.30
C LEU A 7 6.72 -22.60 -5.45
N ASP A 8 7.25 -23.47 -4.58
CA ASP A 8 8.47 -23.19 -3.82
C ASP A 8 9.68 -23.06 -4.77
N GLU A 9 9.78 -23.90 -5.79
CA GLU A 9 10.79 -23.75 -6.85
C GLU A 9 10.60 -22.45 -7.63
N ALA A 10 9.36 -22.11 -8.00
CA ALA A 10 9.05 -20.88 -8.72
C ALA A 10 9.40 -19.62 -7.90
N LEU A 11 9.16 -19.62 -6.59
CA LEU A 11 9.55 -18.53 -5.69
C LEU A 11 11.07 -18.37 -5.65
N ASN A 12 11.81 -19.47 -5.48
CA ASN A 12 13.27 -19.45 -5.46
C ASN A 12 13.86 -18.99 -6.80
N PHE A 13 13.32 -19.52 -7.90
CA PHE A 13 13.72 -19.17 -9.26
C PHE A 13 13.48 -17.69 -9.54
N SER A 14 12.25 -17.19 -9.31
CA SER A 14 11.88 -15.81 -9.60
C SER A 14 12.67 -14.83 -8.74
N THR A 15 12.78 -15.07 -7.43
CA THR A 15 13.59 -14.27 -6.49
C THR A 15 15.03 -14.09 -6.98
N LYS A 16 15.70 -15.20 -7.36
CA LYS A 16 17.08 -15.17 -7.85
C LYS A 16 17.23 -14.29 -9.09
N HIS A 17 16.33 -14.42 -10.07
CA HIS A 17 16.42 -13.67 -11.32
C HIS A 17 16.02 -12.20 -11.15
N LEU A 18 15.01 -11.91 -10.32
CA LEU A 18 14.57 -10.56 -10.01
C LEU A 18 15.66 -9.75 -9.29
N LEU A 19 16.43 -10.34 -8.39
CA LEU A 19 17.58 -9.69 -7.75
C LEU A 19 18.65 -9.23 -8.75
N VAL A 20 18.87 -10.01 -9.81
CA VAL A 20 19.80 -9.66 -10.89
C VAL A 20 19.20 -8.59 -11.79
N LEU A 21 17.92 -8.73 -12.16
CA LEU A 21 17.21 -7.78 -13.02
C LEU A 21 17.09 -6.40 -12.37
N ARG A 22 16.87 -6.33 -11.05
CA ARG A 22 16.79 -5.06 -10.30
C ARG A 22 18.00 -4.16 -10.56
N LYS A 23 19.20 -4.74 -10.66
CA LYS A 23 20.45 -3.98 -10.92
C LYS A 23 20.56 -3.43 -12.35
N LYS A 24 19.73 -3.94 -13.27
CA LYS A 24 19.75 -3.61 -14.70
C LYS A 24 18.55 -2.74 -15.13
N MET A 25 17.50 -2.71 -14.31
CA MET A 25 16.30 -1.91 -14.57
C MET A 25 16.47 -0.50 -13.99
N ASP A 26 15.75 0.45 -14.58
CA ASP A 26 15.73 1.85 -14.19
C ASP A 26 14.39 2.26 -13.56
N GLY A 27 14.45 3.36 -12.81
CA GLY A 27 13.29 4.08 -12.25
C GLY A 27 12.24 3.16 -11.60
N ASN A 28 10.98 3.36 -12.01
CA ASN A 28 9.80 2.71 -11.43
C ASN A 28 9.86 1.17 -11.49
N LYS A 29 10.51 0.57 -12.50
CA LYS A 29 10.58 -0.89 -12.63
C LYS A 29 11.51 -1.50 -11.59
N ALA A 30 12.64 -0.86 -11.31
CA ALA A 30 13.54 -1.31 -10.26
C ALA A 30 12.88 -1.25 -8.88
N GLU A 31 12.09 -0.20 -8.63
CA GLU A 31 11.31 -0.02 -7.40
C GLU A 31 10.20 -1.08 -7.26
N GLN A 32 9.42 -1.36 -8.31
CA GLN A 32 8.42 -2.43 -8.30
C GLN A 32 9.03 -3.81 -8.03
N ILE A 33 10.20 -4.10 -8.61
CA ILE A 33 10.94 -5.33 -8.33
C ILE A 33 11.36 -5.36 -6.86
N GLN A 34 11.90 -4.26 -6.33
CA GLN A 34 12.31 -4.17 -4.93
C GLN A 34 11.14 -4.41 -3.98
N GLN A 35 10.02 -3.71 -4.16
CA GLN A 35 8.83 -3.90 -3.35
C GLN A 35 8.32 -5.35 -3.42
N SER A 36 8.39 -5.99 -4.59
CA SER A 36 7.92 -7.38 -4.79
C SER A 36 8.80 -8.43 -4.14
N LEU A 37 10.09 -8.12 -3.99
CA LEU A 37 11.04 -8.93 -3.24
C LEU A 37 10.90 -8.76 -1.72
N GLU A 38 10.42 -7.60 -1.26
CA GLU A 38 10.15 -7.35 0.17
C GLU A 38 8.82 -7.96 0.60
N TYR A 39 7.74 -7.66 -0.12
CA TYR A 39 6.40 -8.18 0.16
C TYR A 39 5.68 -8.51 -1.14
N PRO A 40 5.13 -9.74 -1.29
CA PRO A 40 4.36 -10.10 -2.47
C PRO A 40 3.06 -9.31 -2.51
N LEU A 41 2.55 -9.02 -3.72
CA LEU A 41 1.36 -8.17 -3.93
C LEU A 41 0.16 -8.59 -3.07
N HIS A 42 -0.08 -9.90 -2.92
CA HIS A 42 -1.22 -10.45 -2.17
C HIS A 42 -1.12 -10.26 -0.65
N TRP A 43 0.01 -9.78 -0.12
CA TRP A 43 0.19 -9.42 1.30
C TRP A 43 0.13 -7.91 1.54
N ARG A 44 0.15 -7.10 0.48
CA ARG A 44 0.20 -5.64 0.62
C ARG A 44 -1.19 -5.08 0.89
N MET A 45 -1.21 -3.98 1.65
CA MET A 45 -2.45 -3.26 1.94
C MET A 45 -3.00 -2.67 0.62
N PRO A 46 -4.23 -3.02 0.19
CA PRO A 46 -4.77 -2.59 -1.10
C PRO A 46 -4.81 -1.07 -1.28
N TRP A 47 -5.10 -0.33 -0.20
CA TRP A 47 -5.18 1.12 -0.25
C TRP A 47 -3.82 1.79 -0.53
N THR A 48 -2.76 1.36 0.15
CA THR A 48 -1.40 1.87 -0.08
C THR A 48 -0.89 1.46 -1.46
N GLU A 49 -1.12 0.22 -1.85
CA GLU A 49 -0.71 -0.29 -3.17
C GLU A 49 -1.42 0.45 -4.30
N ALA A 50 -2.73 0.75 -4.16
CA ALA A 50 -3.47 1.49 -5.17
C ALA A 50 -2.86 2.88 -5.41
N ARG A 51 -2.51 3.60 -4.33
CA ARG A 51 -1.86 4.92 -4.44
C ARG A 51 -0.52 4.83 -5.16
N ASP A 52 0.32 3.89 -4.75
CA ASP A 52 1.67 3.74 -5.27
C ASP A 52 1.62 3.30 -6.74
N PHE A 53 0.70 2.40 -7.09
CA PHE A 53 0.51 1.96 -8.48
C PHE A 53 -0.07 3.06 -9.37
N ILE A 54 -0.98 3.92 -8.90
CA ILE A 54 -1.45 5.11 -9.66
C ILE A 54 -0.26 6.01 -10.03
N ALA A 55 0.67 6.22 -9.09
CA ALA A 55 1.87 7.05 -9.31
C ALA A 55 2.84 6.42 -10.33
N ILE A 56 2.90 5.10 -10.41
CA ILE A 56 3.73 4.38 -11.40
C ILE A 56 3.05 4.33 -12.77
N TYR A 57 1.75 3.99 -12.81
CA TYR A 57 0.99 3.73 -14.02
C TYR A 57 0.91 4.95 -14.95
N GLN A 58 0.94 6.17 -14.40
CA GLN A 58 0.94 7.39 -15.20
C GLN A 58 2.16 7.56 -16.12
N TYR A 59 3.24 6.82 -15.88
CA TYR A 59 4.45 6.84 -16.71
C TYR A 59 4.54 5.63 -17.65
N ASP A 60 3.55 4.74 -17.65
CA ASP A 60 3.53 3.58 -18.55
C ASP A 60 3.25 4.02 -20.00
N ALA A 61 4.06 3.54 -20.95
CA ALA A 61 3.90 3.84 -22.37
C ALA A 61 2.56 3.33 -22.95
N LYS A 62 1.93 2.34 -22.30
CA LYS A 62 0.63 1.76 -22.65
C LYS A 62 -0.49 2.20 -21.70
N MET A 63 -0.27 3.27 -20.92
CA MET A 63 -1.29 3.78 -20.01
C MET A 63 -2.59 4.09 -20.77
N ASN A 64 -3.72 3.78 -20.15
CA ASN A 64 -5.05 4.21 -20.56
C ASN A 64 -5.47 5.45 -19.74
N SER A 65 -5.73 6.57 -20.43
CA SER A 65 -5.96 7.86 -19.78
C SER A 65 -7.25 7.89 -18.98
N VAL A 66 -8.30 7.27 -19.50
CA VAL A 66 -9.60 7.15 -18.84
C VAL A 66 -9.48 6.32 -17.56
N LEU A 67 -8.71 5.22 -17.60
CA LEU A 67 -8.47 4.40 -16.42
C LEU A 67 -7.66 5.15 -15.36
N LEU A 68 -6.62 5.88 -15.75
CA LEU A 68 -5.80 6.67 -14.81
C LEU A 68 -6.63 7.78 -14.15
N GLU A 69 -7.44 8.50 -14.93
CA GLU A 69 -8.30 9.57 -14.41
C GLU A 69 -9.34 9.00 -13.44
N LEU A 70 -10.01 7.90 -13.81
CA LEU A 70 -10.95 7.20 -12.95
C LEU A 70 -10.30 6.77 -11.63
N ALA A 71 -9.11 6.18 -11.69
CA ALA A 71 -8.40 5.74 -10.49
C ALA A 71 -8.04 6.91 -9.56
N LYS A 72 -7.55 8.03 -10.12
CA LYS A 72 -7.23 9.25 -9.36
C LYS A 72 -8.47 9.85 -8.70
N LEU A 73 -9.58 9.98 -9.45
CA LEU A 73 -10.84 10.51 -8.92
C LEU A 73 -11.40 9.63 -7.82
N ASN A 74 -11.46 8.30 -8.05
CA ASN A 74 -11.96 7.36 -7.06
C ASN A 74 -11.12 7.39 -5.77
N PHE A 75 -9.79 7.42 -5.88
CA PHE A 75 -8.91 7.52 -4.73
C PHE A 75 -9.19 8.80 -3.92
N ASN A 76 -9.32 9.95 -4.58
CA ASN A 76 -9.60 11.22 -3.90
C ASN A 76 -10.99 11.25 -3.23
N ILE A 77 -12.01 10.68 -3.87
CA ILE A 77 -13.36 10.56 -3.29
C ILE A 77 -13.30 9.71 -2.01
N MET A 78 -12.69 8.53 -2.08
CA MET A 78 -12.55 7.64 -0.92
C MET A 78 -11.71 8.27 0.19
N GLN A 79 -10.61 8.96 -0.16
CA GLN A 79 -9.81 9.71 0.81
C GLN A 79 -10.63 10.80 1.52
N SER A 80 -11.50 11.51 0.80
CA SER A 80 -12.38 12.51 1.41
C SER A 80 -13.38 11.90 2.39
N VAL A 81 -13.89 10.69 2.13
CA VAL A 81 -14.76 9.97 3.05
C VAL A 81 -13.98 9.59 4.31
N TYR A 82 -12.79 8.99 4.13
CA TYR A 82 -11.95 8.56 5.26
C TYR A 82 -11.50 9.73 6.15
N LEU A 83 -11.16 10.88 5.56
CA LEU A 83 -10.80 12.06 6.34
C LEU A 83 -11.99 12.59 7.17
N LYS A 84 -13.22 12.46 6.67
CA LYS A 84 -14.41 12.85 7.41
C LYS A 84 -14.67 11.91 8.58
N GLU A 85 -14.58 10.61 8.36
CA GLU A 85 -14.68 9.60 9.44
C GLU A 85 -13.61 9.83 10.51
N LEU A 86 -12.38 10.12 10.08
CA LEU A 86 -11.28 10.40 11.00
C LEU A 86 -11.52 11.65 11.82
N GLN A 87 -12.11 12.71 11.24
CA GLN A 87 -12.48 13.91 11.98
C GLN A 87 -13.48 13.58 13.09
N GLU A 88 -14.54 12.83 12.78
CA GLU A 88 -15.55 12.41 13.76
C GLU A 88 -14.92 11.55 14.88
N LEU A 89 -13.97 10.67 14.53
CA LEU A 89 -13.24 9.85 15.51
C LEU A 89 -12.29 10.67 16.39
N VAL A 90 -11.64 11.68 15.84
CA VAL A 90 -10.76 12.60 16.61
C VAL A 90 -11.58 13.38 17.62
N GLU A 91 -12.72 13.94 17.20
CA GLU A 91 -13.65 14.65 18.09
C GLU A 91 -14.09 13.73 19.25
N TRP A 92 -14.51 12.51 18.93
CA TRP A 92 -14.88 11.51 19.94
C TRP A 92 -13.72 11.15 20.89
N TRP A 93 -12.50 11.01 20.36
CA TRP A 93 -11.32 10.65 21.15
C TRP A 93 -10.89 11.76 22.10
N GLU A 94 -11.01 13.02 21.68
CA GLU A 94 -10.76 14.20 22.50
C GLU A 94 -11.77 14.30 23.66
N ASP A 95 -13.06 14.07 23.39
CA ASP A 95 -14.13 14.09 24.40
C ASP A 95 -13.92 13.06 25.54
N LEU A 96 -13.30 11.90 25.22
CA LEU A 96 -12.98 10.88 26.22
C LEU A 96 -11.88 11.34 27.19
N ASN A 97 -11.06 12.32 26.77
CA ASN A 97 -9.93 12.87 27.51
C ASN A 97 -8.99 11.78 28.06
N TYR A 98 -8.72 10.75 27.25
CA TYR A 98 -7.90 9.60 27.69
C TYR A 98 -6.44 9.96 27.97
N LYS A 99 -5.91 10.98 27.29
CA LYS A 99 -4.53 11.45 27.52
C LYS A 99 -4.31 11.86 28.97
N GLU A 100 -5.25 12.60 29.54
CA GLU A 100 -5.17 13.06 30.92
C GLU A 100 -5.61 11.98 31.91
N ARG A 101 -6.65 11.21 31.57
CA ARG A 101 -7.22 10.19 32.46
C ARG A 101 -6.37 8.92 32.56
N LEU A 102 -5.69 8.54 31.48
CA LEU A 102 -4.91 7.31 31.35
C LEU A 102 -3.53 7.62 30.75
N PRO A 103 -2.66 8.37 31.45
CA PRO A 103 -1.36 8.81 30.92
C PRO A 103 -0.38 7.64 30.66
N PHE A 104 -0.67 6.45 31.19
CA PHE A 104 0.10 5.24 30.91
C PHE A 104 -0.28 4.59 29.56
N ALA A 105 -1.46 4.89 29.02
CA ALA A 105 -1.93 4.32 27.76
C ALA A 105 -1.30 5.05 26.57
N ARG A 106 -1.13 4.34 25.46
CA ARG A 106 -0.60 4.93 24.22
C ARG A 106 -1.73 5.63 23.46
N ASP A 107 -1.49 6.86 23.05
CA ASP A 107 -2.34 7.57 22.10
C ASP A 107 -2.01 7.12 20.67
N ARG A 108 -2.91 6.35 20.05
CA ARG A 108 -2.70 5.66 18.76
C ARG A 108 -3.94 5.69 17.86
N LEU A 109 -4.81 6.70 18.01
CA LEU A 109 -6.07 6.76 17.28
C LEU A 109 -5.85 6.64 15.76
N LEU A 110 -4.86 7.36 15.23
CA LEU A 110 -4.57 7.37 13.80
C LEU A 110 -4.07 6.02 13.30
N GLU A 111 -3.21 5.34 14.06
CA GLU A 111 -2.72 4.01 13.73
C GLU A 111 -3.78 2.92 13.91
N CYS A 112 -4.78 3.14 14.74
CA CYS A 112 -5.93 2.24 14.87
C CYS A 112 -6.93 2.39 13.71
N TYR A 113 -6.98 3.57 13.08
CA TYR A 113 -7.82 3.83 11.91
C TYR A 113 -7.17 3.34 10.61
N PHE A 114 -5.83 3.41 10.54
CA PHE A 114 -5.02 2.98 9.40
C PHE A 114 -4.85 1.46 9.34
#